data_AF-A0A966UPI9-F1
#
_entry.id   AF-A0A966UPI9-F1
#
_cell.length_a   1.000
_cell.length_b   1.000
_cell.length_c   1.000
_cell.angle_alpha   90.00
_cell.angle_beta   90.00
_cell.angle_gamma   90.00
#
_symmetry.space_group_name_H-M   'P 1'
#
loop_
_entity.id
_entity.type
_entity.pdbx_description
1 polymer ?
#
loop_
_entity_poly.entity_id
_entity_poly.type
_entity_poly.pdbx_seq_one_letter_code
_entity_poly.pdbx_strand_id
1 'polypeptide(L)'
;MKNRYRIEIFDEIRSNDLTIYSETAVDKDYLIDIVFSNLRNFQGNVSAYVFDNKIKKKTTFLSLPFETINKINSKAIDAAELMGLKS
;
A
#
# COMPACT_ATOMS: atom_id res chain seq x y z
N MET A 1 16.74 16.43 -7.53
CA MET A 1 17.18 15.03 -7.72
C MET A 1 15.92 14.25 -8.04
N LYS A 2 15.81 13.68 -9.23
CA LYS A 2 14.64 12.86 -9.56
C LYS A 2 14.51 11.69 -8.58
N ASN A 3 13.30 11.33 -8.17
CA ASN A 3 12.97 10.17 -7.35
C ASN A 3 13.64 10.14 -5.96
N ARG A 4 13.60 11.25 -5.22
CA ARG A 4 14.20 11.32 -3.87
C ARG A 4 13.57 10.31 -2.92
N TYR A 5 12.25 10.14 -2.93
CA TYR A 5 11.55 9.24 -2.04
C TYR A 5 11.13 7.99 -2.78
N ARG A 6 11.25 6.84 -2.11
CA ARG A 6 10.83 5.54 -2.62
C ARG A 6 9.84 4.94 -1.64
N ILE A 7 8.63 4.73 -2.11
CA ILE A 7 7.58 4.03 -1.38
C ILE A 7 7.70 2.56 -1.76
N GLU A 8 7.85 1.69 -0.77
CA GLU A 8 7.84 0.25 -0.96
C GLU A 8 6.66 -0.34 -0.22
N ILE A 9 5.90 -1.19 -0.90
CA ILE A 9 4.74 -1.89 -0.38
C ILE A 9 4.93 -3.37 -0.69
N PHE A 10 4.82 -4.21 0.32
CA PHE A 10 5.05 -5.64 0.20
C PHE A 10 4.11 -6.40 1.12
N ASP A 11 3.76 -7.60 0.70
CA ASP A 11 3.05 -8.57 1.51
C ASP A 11 4.00 -9.63 2.07
N GLU A 12 3.48 -10.60 2.83
CA GLU A 12 4.30 -11.65 3.45
C GLU A 12 4.99 -12.56 2.44
N ILE A 13 4.33 -12.80 1.30
CA ILE A 13 4.82 -13.68 0.24
C ILE A 13 5.70 -12.94 -0.79
N ARG A 14 5.78 -11.61 -0.69
CA ARG A 14 6.54 -10.69 -1.55
C ARG A 14 6.31 -10.89 -3.05
N SER A 15 5.14 -11.42 -3.41
CA SER A 15 4.83 -11.78 -4.80
C SER A 15 4.33 -10.59 -5.62
N ASN A 16 3.86 -9.54 -4.94
CA ASN A 16 3.26 -8.35 -5.54
C ASN A 16 3.95 -7.06 -5.09
N ASP A 17 5.23 -7.13 -4.71
CA ASP A 17 6.02 -5.98 -4.23
C ASP A 17 5.89 -4.79 -5.19
N LEU A 18 5.45 -3.66 -4.65
CA LEU A 18 5.24 -2.43 -5.41
C LEU A 18 6.23 -1.37 -4.94
N THR A 19 6.94 -0.80 -5.89
CA THR A 19 7.86 0.33 -5.67
C THR A 19 7.37 1.55 -6.43
N ILE A 20 7.11 2.65 -5.72
CA ILE A 20 6.68 3.92 -6.29
C ILE A 20 7.71 4.98 -5.95
N TYR A 21 8.06 5.82 -6.94
CA TYR A 21 8.98 6.93 -6.73
C TYR A 21 8.22 8.24 -6.58
N SER A 22 8.70 9.09 -5.67
CA SER A 22 8.17 10.43 -5.46
C SER A 22 9.30 11.47 -5.40
N GLU A 23 9.04 12.63 -5.97
CA GLU A 23 9.90 13.81 -5.87
C GLU A 23 9.69 14.55 -4.54
N THR A 24 8.47 14.48 -4.01
CA THR A 24 8.03 15.17 -2.79
C THR A 24 7.99 14.22 -1.60
N ALA A 25 8.12 14.78 -0.41
CA ALA A 25 8.01 14.02 0.82
C ALA A 25 6.62 13.36 0.89
N VAL A 26 6.62 12.09 1.27
CA VAL A 26 5.40 11.28 1.43
C VAL A 26 5.12 11.25 2.92
N ASP A 27 4.07 11.94 3.34
CA ASP A 27 3.58 11.88 4.70
C ASP A 27 2.82 10.58 4.97
N LYS A 28 2.29 10.46 6.19
CA LYS A 28 1.59 9.26 6.62
C LYS A 28 0.25 9.09 5.88
N ASP A 29 -0.48 10.18 5.66
CA ASP A 29 -1.82 10.13 5.08
C ASP A 29 -1.73 9.74 3.60
N TYR A 30 -0.76 10.31 2.88
CA TYR A 30 -0.49 9.95 1.49
C TYR A 30 0.03 8.51 1.37
N LEU A 31 0.87 8.03 2.31
CA LEU A 31 1.29 6.63 2.33
C LEU A 31 0.08 5.69 2.53
N ILE A 32 -0.83 6.04 3.43
CA ILE A 32 -2.07 5.29 3.67
C ILE A 32 -2.87 5.21 2.37
N ASP A 33 -3.16 6.34 1.72
CA ASP A 33 -3.96 6.37 0.50
C ASP A 33 -3.39 5.48 -0.61
N ILE A 34 -2.06 5.55 -0.82
CA ILE A 34 -1.39 4.71 -1.83
C ILE A 34 -1.51 3.23 -1.47
N VAL A 35 -1.28 2.86 -0.22
CA VAL A 35 -1.37 1.46 0.22
C VAL A 35 -2.78 0.94 0.04
N PHE A 36 -3.79 1.69 0.53
CA PHE A 36 -5.19 1.31 0.41
C PHE A 36 -5.66 1.20 -1.04
N SER A 37 -5.18 2.07 -1.94
CA SER A 37 -5.49 2.02 -3.37
C SER A 37 -4.96 0.75 -4.06
N ASN A 38 -3.92 0.11 -3.49
CA ASN A 38 -3.29 -1.08 -4.07
C ASN A 38 -3.55 -2.37 -3.26
N LEU A 39 -4.28 -2.30 -2.14
CA LEU A 39 -4.49 -3.43 -1.21
C LEU A 39 -5.06 -4.70 -1.87
N ARG A 40 -5.84 -4.56 -2.94
CA ARG A 40 -6.44 -5.70 -3.65
C ARG A 40 -5.42 -6.64 -4.29
N ASN A 41 -4.21 -6.15 -4.55
CA ASN A 41 -3.15 -6.92 -5.19
C ASN A 41 -2.29 -7.69 -4.18
N PHE A 42 -2.47 -7.47 -2.87
CA PHE A 42 -1.63 -8.03 -1.83
C PHE A 42 -2.35 -9.13 -1.05
N GLN A 43 -1.58 -10.11 -0.54
CA GLN A 43 -2.10 -11.25 0.21
C GLN A 43 -1.42 -11.40 1.58
N GLY A 44 -2.20 -11.51 2.65
CA GLY A 44 -1.66 -11.62 4.01
C GLY A 44 -1.42 -10.27 4.66
N ASN A 45 -0.47 -10.20 5.59
CA ASN A 45 -0.07 -8.94 6.22
C ASN A 45 0.66 -8.04 5.21
N VAL A 46 0.29 -6.76 5.15
CA VAL A 46 0.92 -5.78 4.25
C VAL A 46 1.75 -4.81 5.06
N SER A 47 2.97 -4.57 4.60
CA SER A 47 3.85 -3.55 5.16
C SER A 47 4.25 -2.58 4.08
N ALA A 48 4.35 -1.31 4.45
CA ALA A 48 4.78 -0.27 3.56
C ALA A 48 5.71 0.71 4.27
N TYR A 49 6.68 1.26 3.53
CA TYR A 49 7.53 2.31 4.05
C TYR A 49 7.96 3.30 2.98
N VAL A 50 8.33 4.49 3.44
CA VAL A 50 8.94 5.54 2.63
C VAL A 50 10.41 5.61 2.96
N PHE A 51 11.26 5.43 1.95
CA PHE A 51 12.70 5.57 2.03
C PHE A 51 13.13 6.87 1.38
N ASP A 52 13.87 7.72 2.10
CA ASP A 52 14.48 8.91 1.54
C ASP A 52 15.90 8.57 1.05
N ASN A 53 16.09 8.62 -0.27
CA ASN A 53 17.36 8.31 -0.93
C ASN A 53 18.46 9.33 -0.64
N LYS A 54 18.12 10.55 -0.23
CA LYS A 54 19.10 11.60 0.09
C LYS A 54 19.77 11.34 1.43
N ILE A 55 18.98 10.99 2.45
CA ILE A 55 19.48 10.72 3.80
C ILE A 55 19.68 9.23 4.10
N LYS A 56 19.28 8.36 3.16
CA LYS A 56 19.40 6.89 3.22
C LYS A 56 18.69 6.27 4.43
N LYS A 57 17.48 6.75 4.76
CA LYS A 57 16.71 6.30 5.91
C LYS A 57 15.24 6.08 5.58
N LYS A 58 14.61 5.14 6.30
CA LYS A 58 13.16 4.99 6.35
C LYS A 58 12.58 6.15 7.16
N THR A 59 11.60 6.84 6.60
CA THR A 59 11.00 8.06 7.18
C THR A 59 9.61 7.80 7.73
N THR A 60 8.81 7.02 6.99
CA THR A 60 7.44 6.65 7.37
C THR A 60 7.28 5.15 7.21
N PHE A 61 6.53 4.53 8.12
CA PHE A 61 6.22 3.11 8.10
C PHE A 61 4.72 2.90 8.38
N LEU A 62 4.14 1.94 7.68
CA LEU A 62 2.77 1.48 7.87
C LEU A 62 2.77 -0.05 7.85
N SER A 63 2.02 -0.66 8.76
CA SER A 63 1.76 -2.10 8.75
C SER A 63 0.27 -2.33 8.94
N LEU A 64 -0.30 -3.19 8.09
CA LEU A 64 -1.70 -3.54 8.06
C LEU A 64 -1.83 -5.05 8.26
N PRO A 65 -2.48 -5.49 9.36
CA PRO A 65 -2.70 -6.90 9.57
C PRO A 65 -3.73 -7.44 8.58
N PHE A 66 -3.58 -8.70 8.18
CA PHE A 66 -4.42 -9.42 7.23
C PHE A 66 -5.91 -9.31 7.58
N GLU A 67 -6.27 -9.38 8.86
CA GLU A 67 -7.66 -9.21 9.30
C GLU A 67 -8.26 -7.88 8.89
N THR A 68 -7.48 -6.80 8.91
CA THR A 68 -7.93 -5.47 8.50
C THR A 68 -8.13 -5.43 6.99
N ILE A 69 -7.20 -6.01 6.24
CA ILE A 69 -7.23 -6.07 4.77
C ILE A 69 -8.41 -6.89 4.29
N ASN A 70 -8.66 -8.05 4.91
CA ASN A 70 -9.81 -8.89 4.61
C ASN A 70 -11.13 -8.18 4.85
N LYS A 71 -11.28 -7.44 5.96
CA LYS A 71 -12.48 -6.66 6.26
C LYS A 71 -12.72 -5.56 5.21
N ILE A 72 -11.66 -4.96 4.67
CA ILE A 72 -11.75 -3.94 3.61
C ILE A 72 -12.15 -4.58 2.29
N ASN A 73 -11.49 -5.70 1.92
CA ASN A 73 -11.76 -6.41 0.69
C ASN A 73 -13.16 -7.06 0.68
N SER A 74 -13.64 -7.60 1.82
CA SER A 74 -14.98 -8.18 1.92
C SER A 74 -16.07 -7.12 1.72
N LYS A 75 -15.95 -5.95 2.36
CA LYS A 75 -16.88 -4.82 2.14
C LYS A 75 -16.88 -4.33 0.69
N ALA A 76 -15.72 -4.32 0.05
CA ALA A 76 -15.60 -3.94 -1.35
C ALA A 76 -16.27 -4.97 -2.29
N ILE A 77 -16.22 -6.26 -1.93
CA ILE A 77 -16.94 -7.32 -2.63
C ILE A 77 -18.44 -7.17 -2.46
N ASP A 78 -18.93 -6.96 -1.23
CA ASP A 78 -20.36 -6.78 -0.94
C ASP A 78 -20.93 -5.61 -1.75
N ALA A 79 -20.22 -4.49 -1.80
CA ALA A 79 -20.62 -3.33 -2.60
C ALA A 79 -20.64 -3.62 -4.10
N ALA A 80 -19.66 -4.38 -4.62
CA ALA A 80 -19.60 -4.74 -6.04
C ALA A 80 -20.70 -5.76 -6.43
N GLU A 81 -21.04 -6.67 -5.52
CA GLU A 81 -22.13 -7.64 -5.68
C GLU A 81 -23.49 -6.96 -5.72
N LEU A 82 -23.72 -5.99 -4.82
CA LEU A 82 -24.92 -5.15 -4.84
C LEU A 82 -25.06 -4.31 -6.12
N MET A 83 -23.95 -3.97 -6.77
CA MET A 83 -23.95 -3.22 -8.04
C MET A 83 -24.01 -4.12 -9.28
N GLY A 84 -24.07 -5.45 -9.13
CA GLY A 84 -24.14 -6.39 -10.25
C GLY A 84 -22.91 -6.37 -11.17
N LEU A 85 -21.75 -5.94 -10.65
CA LEU A 85 -20.52 -5.74 -11.43
C LEU A 85 -19.63 -6.98 -11.51
N LYS A 86 -20.03 -8.11 -10.92
CA LYS A 86 -19.36 -9.40 -11.11
C LYS A 86 -20.04 -10.17 -12.24
N SER A 87 -19.28 -10.42 -13.30
CA SER A 87 -19.62 -11.31 -14.41
C SER A 87 -19.60 -12.78 -14.02
#